data_AF-A0A553KSK1-F1
#
_entry.id   AF-A0A553KSK1-F1
#
_cell.length_a   1.000
_cell.length_b   1.000
_cell.length_c   1.000
_cell.angle_alpha   90.00
_cell.angle_beta   90.00
_cell.angle_gamma   90.00
#
_symmetry.space_group_name_H-M   'P 1'
#
loop_
_entity.id
_entity.type
_entity.pdbx_description
1 polymer ?
#
loop_
_entity_poly.entity_id
_entity_poly.type
_entity_poly.pdbx_seq_one_letter_code
_entity_poly.pdbx_strand_id
1 'polypeptide(L)'
;MNTNKYVHTLSTILTPYFNIYRDEKLGTFSLPFYAHYHRRDEKYFMTKKSKIWAVENEQFIFVWQKNDIVTKRDVIQFSETFINHVPNYISNHQDHMSTVFIGAIVAPHACDEAIREVKHFRKLKFIR
;
A
#
# COMPACT_ATOMS: atom_id res chain seq x y z
N MET A 1 22.50 6.08 3.73
CA MET A 1 22.08 5.96 2.32
C MET A 1 21.13 7.11 2.02
N ASN A 2 21.29 7.81 0.88
CA ASN A 2 20.36 8.88 0.50
C ASN A 2 18.94 8.30 0.33
N THR A 3 17.93 8.94 0.91
CA THR A 3 16.52 8.54 0.83
C THR A 3 16.03 8.38 -0.61
N ASN A 4 16.44 9.27 -1.52
CA ASN A 4 16.13 9.17 -2.96
C ASN A 4 16.69 7.87 -3.57
N LYS A 5 17.94 7.54 -3.23
CA LYS A 5 18.58 6.31 -3.71
C LYS A 5 17.87 5.07 -3.16
N TYR A 6 17.48 5.11 -1.88
CA TYR A 6 16.70 4.02 -1.27
C TYR A 6 15.37 3.83 -1.98
N VAL A 7 14.61 4.91 -2.19
CA VAL A 7 13.31 4.90 -2.88
C VAL A 7 13.43 4.38 -4.31
N HIS A 8 14.46 4.80 -5.05
CA HIS A 8 14.73 4.28 -6.39
C HIS A 8 14.97 2.77 -6.34
N THR A 9 15.89 2.31 -5.49
CA THR A 9 16.19 0.88 -5.31
C THR A 9 14.95 0.08 -4.92
N LEU A 10 14.13 0.60 -3.99
CA LEU A 10 12.90 -0.04 -3.56
C LEU A 10 11.92 -0.21 -4.73
N SER A 11 11.75 0.83 -5.55
CA SER A 11 10.87 0.74 -6.73
C SER A 11 11.39 -0.29 -7.75
N THR A 12 12.71 -0.37 -7.95
CA THR A 12 13.32 -1.38 -8.84
C THR A 12 13.10 -2.80 -8.34
N ILE A 13 13.25 -3.03 -7.03
CA ILE A 13 13.01 -4.35 -6.42
C ILE A 13 11.54 -4.78 -6.54
N LEU A 14 10.60 -3.83 -6.46
CA LEU A 14 9.17 -4.11 -6.54
C LEU A 14 8.67 -4.31 -7.97
N THR A 15 9.33 -3.72 -8.98
CA THR A 15 8.89 -3.73 -10.39
C THR A 15 8.58 -5.13 -10.97
N PRO A 16 9.32 -6.21 -10.66
CA PRO A 16 9.00 -7.54 -11.17
C PRO A 16 7.67 -8.12 -10.64
N TYR A 17 7.18 -7.59 -9.52
CA TYR A 17 6.01 -8.11 -8.83
C TYR A 17 4.84 -7.14 -8.82
N PHE A 18 5.08 -5.83 -8.93
CA PHE A 18 4.06 -4.79 -8.80
C PHE A 18 4.09 -3.85 -9.99
N ASN A 19 2.91 -3.35 -10.35
CA ASN A 19 2.79 -2.15 -11.16
C ASN A 19 3.18 -0.92 -10.32
N ILE A 20 4.12 -0.11 -10.82
CA ILE A 20 4.63 1.08 -10.12
C ILE A 20 4.00 2.34 -10.70
N TYR A 21 3.37 3.14 -9.85
CA TYR A 21 2.73 4.41 -10.20
C TYR A 21 3.46 5.56 -9.51
N ARG A 22 3.73 6.65 -10.23
CA ARG A 22 4.56 7.79 -9.78
C ARG A 22 3.79 9.10 -9.87
N ASP A 23 4.30 10.12 -9.18
CA ASP A 23 3.73 11.49 -9.16
C ASP A 23 2.32 11.56 -8.54
N GLU A 24 2.05 10.67 -7.60
CA GLU A 24 0.75 10.49 -6.96
C GLU A 24 0.69 11.10 -5.56
N LYS A 25 -0.53 11.31 -5.08
CA LYS A 25 -0.79 11.87 -3.74
C LYS A 25 -1.68 10.96 -2.91
N LEU A 26 -1.36 10.87 -1.62
CA LEU A 26 -2.24 10.30 -0.61
C LEU A 26 -2.69 11.43 0.32
N GLY A 27 -3.86 12.00 0.02
CA GLY A 27 -4.29 13.25 0.65
C GLY A 27 -3.29 14.37 0.38
N THR A 28 -2.69 14.90 1.45
CA THR A 28 -1.67 15.96 1.36
C THR A 28 -0.24 15.43 1.16
N PHE A 29 -0.02 14.11 1.28
CA PHE A 29 1.30 13.52 1.16
C PHE A 29 1.65 13.23 -0.30
N SER A 30 2.72 13.84 -0.79
CA SER A 30 3.32 13.48 -2.07
C SER A 30 4.03 12.15 -1.94
N LEU A 31 3.73 11.21 -2.84
CA LEU A 31 4.36 9.91 -2.87
C LEU A 31 5.37 9.87 -4.03
N PRO A 32 6.64 9.50 -3.79
CA PRO A 32 7.53 9.15 -4.89
C PRO A 32 6.99 8.03 -5.78
N PHE A 33 6.27 7.08 -5.19
CA PHE A 33 5.48 6.07 -5.91
C PHE A 33 4.49 5.35 -4.98
N TYR A 34 3.53 4.65 -5.57
CA TYR A 34 2.88 3.50 -4.95
C TYR A 34 3.00 2.27 -5.86
N ALA A 35 2.98 1.08 -5.25
CA ALA A 35 3.07 -0.19 -5.94
C ALA A 35 1.75 -0.95 -5.80
N HIS A 36 1.22 -1.49 -6.89
CA HIS A 36 -0.03 -2.25 -6.91
C HIS A 36 0.20 -3.64 -7.50
N TYR A 37 -0.12 -4.65 -6.70
CA TYR A 37 -0.19 -6.04 -7.12
C TYR A 37 -1.66 -6.42 -7.28
N HIS A 38 -1.98 -6.92 -8.46
CA HIS A 38 -3.29 -7.43 -8.78
C HIS A 38 -3.14 -8.87 -9.28
N ARG A 39 -3.73 -9.82 -8.57
CA ARG A 39 -3.79 -11.22 -9.00
C ARG A 39 -5.22 -11.72 -8.94
N ARG A 40 -5.70 -12.18 -10.10
CA ARG A 40 -6.99 -12.83 -10.28
C ARG A 40 -6.76 -14.29 -10.64
N ASP A 41 -7.07 -15.19 -9.70
CA ASP A 41 -7.11 -16.63 -9.97
C ASP A 41 -8.56 -17.01 -10.26
N GLU A 42 -8.83 -17.68 -11.39
CA GLU A 42 -10.17 -18.14 -11.77
C GLU A 42 -10.19 -19.66 -11.96
N LYS A 43 -11.17 -20.35 -11.38
CA LYS A 43 -11.39 -21.78 -11.61
C LYS A 43 -12.68 -22.01 -12.39
N TYR A 44 -12.55 -22.67 -13.54
CA TYR A 44 -13.65 -23.01 -14.43
C TYR A 44 -13.99 -24.51 -14.35
N PHE A 45 -15.28 -24.87 -14.44
CA PHE A 45 -15.73 -26.25 -14.61
C PHE A 45 -16.06 -26.50 -16.10
N MET A 46 -15.23 -27.29 -16.78
CA MET A 46 -15.36 -27.71 -18.20
C MET A 46 -15.42 -26.61 -19.28
N THR A 47 -16.04 -25.45 -19.06
CA THR A 47 -16.10 -24.33 -20.04
C THR A 47 -15.89 -22.98 -19.35
N LYS A 48 -15.38 -21.97 -20.09
CA LYS A 48 -15.21 -20.58 -19.59
C LYS A 48 -16.52 -19.91 -19.13
N LYS A 49 -17.69 -20.52 -19.39
CA LYS A 49 -19.00 -20.02 -18.97
C LYS A 49 -19.43 -20.51 -17.59
N SER A 50 -18.74 -21.51 -17.02
CA SER A 50 -19.08 -22.09 -15.71
C SER A 50 -17.95 -21.80 -14.72
N LYS A 51 -17.93 -20.58 -14.19
CA LYS A 51 -16.97 -20.12 -13.17
C LYS A 51 -17.40 -20.67 -11.80
N ILE A 52 -16.54 -21.47 -11.16
CA ILE A 52 -16.82 -22.07 -9.84
C ILE A 52 -16.50 -21.06 -8.74
N TRP A 53 -15.35 -20.38 -8.87
CA TRP A 53 -14.90 -19.30 -7.99
C TRP A 53 -13.80 -18.49 -8.68
N ALA A 54 -13.73 -17.19 -8.38
CA ALA A 54 -12.50 -16.41 -8.55
C ALA A 54 -12.01 -15.94 -7.18
N VAL A 55 -10.70 -15.92 -7.01
CA VAL A 55 -10.06 -15.26 -5.88
C VAL A 55 -9.29 -14.10 -6.46
N GLU A 56 -9.71 -12.90 -6.08
CA GLU A 56 -8.95 -11.69 -6.33
C GLU A 56 -8.34 -11.18 -5.03
N ASN A 57 -7.01 -11.10 -5.00
CA ASN A 57 -6.26 -10.50 -3.92
C ASN A 57 -5.49 -9.31 -4.48
N GLU A 58 -5.73 -8.16 -3.87
CA GLU A 58 -5.02 -6.93 -4.22
C GLU A 58 -4.07 -6.53 -3.08
N GLN A 59 -2.92 -5.99 -3.44
CA GLN A 59 -1.99 -5.43 -2.48
C GLN A 59 -1.45 -4.09 -2.99
N PHE A 60 -1.53 -3.09 -2.12
CA PHE A 60 -1.01 -1.76 -2.38
C PHE A 60 0.08 -1.40 -1.37
N ILE A 61 1.17 -0.81 -1.85
CA ILE A 61 2.25 -0.27 -1.03
C ILE A 61 2.40 1.21 -1.36
N PHE A 62 2.01 2.09 -0.44
CA PHE A 62 2.17 3.53 -0.56
C PHE A 62 3.45 3.96 0.15
N VAL A 63 4.37 4.57 -0.59
CA VAL A 63 5.66 4.99 -0.03
C VAL A 63 5.66 6.49 0.15
N TRP A 64 5.73 6.95 1.40
CA TRP A 64 5.99 8.34 1.72
C TRP A 64 7.46 8.54 2.08
N GLN A 65 8.10 9.52 1.46
CA GLN A 65 9.48 9.86 1.71
C GLN A 65 9.57 11.13 2.55
N LYS A 66 10.36 11.07 3.63
CA LYS A 66 10.72 12.24 4.44
C LYS A 66 12.25 12.35 4.50
N ASN A 67 12.78 13.53 4.21
CA ASN A 67 14.24 13.76 4.18
C ASN A 67 14.84 14.10 5.56
N ASP A 68 14.00 14.23 6.58
CA ASP A 68 14.36 14.55 7.96
C ASP A 68 13.82 13.47 8.92
N ILE A 69 14.04 13.62 10.22
CA ILE A 69 13.59 12.70 11.25
C ILE A 69 12.06 12.53 11.23
N VAL A 70 11.64 11.26 11.29
CA VAL A 70 10.22 10.90 11.47
C VAL A 70 9.88 10.98 12.95
N THR A 71 8.89 11.81 13.27
CA THR A 71 8.35 11.99 14.60
C THR A 71 7.08 11.16 14.80
N LYS A 72 6.65 10.96 16.05
CA LYS A 72 5.35 10.36 16.35
C LYS A 72 4.19 11.07 15.64
N ARG A 73 4.22 12.40 15.58
CA ARG A 73 3.18 13.20 14.92
C ARG A 73 3.10 12.88 13.42
N ASP A 74 4.24 12.70 12.76
CA ASP A 74 4.28 12.33 11.35
C ASP A 74 3.58 10.99 11.11
N VAL A 75 3.86 9.99 11.95
CA VAL A 75 3.23 8.67 11.87
C VAL A 75 1.72 8.77 12.05
N ILE A 76 1.26 9.53 13.06
CA ILE A 76 -0.18 9.74 13.30
C ILE A 76 -0.84 10.38 12.07
N GLN A 77 -0.31 11.50 11.59
CA GLN A 77 -0.88 12.23 10.45
C GLN A 77 -0.90 11.39 9.17
N PHE A 78 0.19 10.66 8.90
CA PHE A 78 0.26 9.76 7.76
C PHE A 78 -0.75 8.62 7.91
N SER A 79 -0.85 8.02 9.10
CA SER A 79 -1.76 6.90 9.38
C SER A 79 -3.25 7.28 9.25
N GLU A 80 -3.63 8.46 9.73
CA GLU A 80 -4.99 9.00 9.61
C GLU A 80 -5.32 9.28 8.14
N THR A 81 -4.41 9.94 7.42
CA THR A 81 -4.58 10.21 5.99
C THR A 81 -4.66 8.92 5.20
N PHE A 82 -3.82 7.94 5.53
CA PHE A 82 -3.82 6.61 4.93
C PHE A 82 -5.17 5.93 5.11
N ILE A 83 -5.67 5.80 6.34
CA ILE A 83 -6.98 5.17 6.61
C ILE A 83 -8.11 5.84 5.84
N ASN A 84 -8.08 7.17 5.71
CA ASN A 84 -9.14 7.93 5.05
C ASN A 84 -9.12 7.83 3.53
N HIS A 85 -7.96 7.57 2.91
CA HIS A 85 -7.81 7.62 1.44
C HIS A 85 -7.67 6.24 0.79
N VAL A 86 -7.12 5.22 1.48
CA VAL A 86 -6.98 3.88 0.90
C VAL A 86 -8.31 3.22 0.46
N PRO A 87 -9.49 3.49 1.07
CA PRO A 87 -10.74 2.93 0.57
C PRO A 87 -11.09 3.32 -0.87
N ASN A 88 -10.54 4.44 -1.39
CA ASN A 88 -10.77 4.88 -2.77
C ASN A 88 -10.08 3.98 -3.81
N TYR A 89 -9.18 3.10 -3.37
CA TYR A 89 -8.45 2.16 -4.21
C TYR A 89 -9.10 0.75 -4.24
N ILE A 90 -10.14 0.52 -3.43
CA ILE A 90 -10.83 -0.77 -3.40
C ILE A 90 -11.71 -0.88 -4.64
N SER A 91 -11.54 -1.96 -5.38
CA SER A 91 -12.41 -2.30 -6.51
C SER A 91 -13.77 -2.83 -6.03
N ASN A 92 -14.86 -2.34 -6.63
CA ASN A 92 -16.25 -2.66 -6.22
C ASN A 92 -16.84 -3.91 -6.91
N HIS A 93 -16.05 -4.80 -7.49
CA HIS A 93 -16.60 -5.98 -8.19
C HIS A 93 -16.84 -7.18 -7.26
N GLN A 94 -17.84 -7.98 -7.63
CA GLN A 94 -18.38 -9.09 -6.83
C GLN A 94 -17.38 -10.22 -6.50
N ASP A 95 -16.25 -10.31 -7.23
CA ASP A 95 -15.23 -11.35 -7.03
C ASP A 95 -14.10 -10.92 -6.05
N HIS A 96 -14.17 -9.71 -5.47
CA HIS A 96 -13.11 -9.17 -4.61
C HIS A 96 -13.14 -9.81 -3.21
N MET A 97 -12.08 -10.53 -2.82
CA MET A 97 -12.02 -11.23 -1.53
C MET A 97 -11.31 -10.39 -0.45
N SER A 98 -10.13 -9.86 -0.77
CA SER A 98 -9.38 -9.04 0.18
C SER A 98 -8.42 -8.08 -0.51
N THR A 99 -8.25 -6.90 0.10
CA THR A 99 -7.17 -5.96 -0.23
C THR A 99 -6.26 -5.78 0.98
N VAL A 100 -4.95 -5.82 0.75
CA VAL A 100 -3.94 -5.45 1.75
C VAL A 100 -3.36 -4.08 1.41
N PHE A 101 -3.54 -3.12 2.31
CA PHE A 101 -2.97 -1.79 2.20
C PHE A 101 -1.75 -1.65 3.13
N ILE A 102 -0.59 -1.30 2.56
CA ILE A 102 0.66 -1.06 3.29
C ILE A 102 1.08 0.39 3.11
N GLY A 103 1.28 1.11 4.22
CA GLY A 103 1.92 2.42 4.24
C GLY A 103 3.37 2.29 4.70
N ALA A 104 4.31 2.80 3.92
CA ALA A 104 5.74 2.76 4.23
C ALA A 104 6.29 4.20 4.31
N ILE A 105 7.02 4.49 5.40
CA ILE A 105 7.71 5.77 5.57
C ILE A 105 9.21 5.53 5.38
N VAL A 106 9.82 6.22 4.42
CA VAL A 106 11.26 6.14 4.14
C VAL A 106 11.92 7.44 4.59
N ALA A 107 12.82 7.32 5.56
CA ALA A 107 13.53 8.45 6.16
C ALA A 107 14.92 8.04 6.65
N PRO A 108 15.86 8.99 6.82
CA PRO A 108 17.19 8.67 7.35
C PRO A 108 17.14 8.26 8.83
N HIS A 109 16.21 8.84 9.59
CA HIS A 109 16.06 8.62 11.02
C HIS A 109 14.59 8.63 11.43
N ALA A 110 14.26 7.95 12.53
CA ALA A 110 12.96 8.02 13.19
C ALA A 110 13.19 8.08 14.70
N CYS A 111 12.37 8.84 15.42
CA CYS A 111 12.41 8.83 16.88
C CYS A 111 11.79 7.54 17.43
N ASP A 112 12.15 7.16 18.65
CA ASP A 112 11.67 5.91 19.25
C ASP A 112 10.14 5.91 19.43
N GLU A 113 9.53 7.07 19.70
CA GLU A 113 8.07 7.18 19.74
C GLU A 113 7.43 6.87 18.39
N ALA A 114 8.04 7.29 17.28
CA ALA A 114 7.54 7.00 15.94
C ALA A 114 7.60 5.49 15.64
N ILE A 115 8.71 4.85 16.01
CA ILE A 115 8.88 3.39 15.84
C ILE A 115 7.84 2.64 16.68
N ARG A 116 7.59 3.07 17.93
CA ARG A 116 6.53 2.50 18.78
C ARG A 116 5.15 2.67 18.15
N GLU A 117 4.84 3.86 17.64
CA GLU A 117 3.55 4.15 17.02
C GLU A 117 3.28 3.24 15.80
N VAL A 118 4.27 3.06 14.92
CA VAL A 118 4.14 2.16 13.75
C VAL A 118 3.88 0.71 14.19
N LYS A 119 4.50 0.22 15.27
CA LYS A 119 4.29 -1.16 15.76
C LYS A 119 2.86 -1.40 16.25
N HIS A 120 2.16 -0.37 16.71
CA HIS A 120 0.76 -0.46 17.12
C HIS A 120 -0.21 -0.28 15.95
N PHE A 121 0.27 0.12 14.77
CA PHE A 121 -0.56 0.35 13.61
C PHE A 121 -0.88 -0.95 12.88
N ARG A 122 -2.07 -1.49 13.16
CA ARG A 122 -2.70 -2.54 12.36
C ARG A 122 -4.21 -2.34 12.36
N LYS A 123 -4.82 -2.32 11.18
CA LYS A 123 -6.28 -2.20 11.02
C LYS A 123 -6.79 -3.34 10.15
N LEU A 124 -7.94 -3.90 10.54
CA LEU A 124 -8.67 -4.90 9.79
C LEU A 124 -10.10 -4.40 9.60
N LYS A 125 -10.58 -4.37 8.36
CA LYS A 125 -11.94 -3.96 8.02
C LYS A 125 -12.56 -5.05 7.15
N PHE A 126 -13.74 -5.49 7.54
CA PHE A 126 -14.58 -6.38 6.73
C PHE A 126 -15.48 -5.51 5.85
N ILE A 127 -15.45 -5.75 4.54
CA ILE A 127 -16.35 -5.10 3.58
C ILE A 127 -17.69 -5.87 3.68
N ARG A 128 -18.80 -5.14 3.81
CA ARG A 128 -20.16 -5.70 3.83
C ARG A 128 -20.81 -5.53 2.48
#